data_AF-A0A536WZ48-F1
#
_entry.id   AF-A0A536WZ48-F1
#
_cell.length_a   1.000
_cell.length_b   1.000
_cell.length_c   1.000
_cell.angle_alpha   90.00
_cell.angle_beta   90.00
_cell.angle_gamma   90.00
#
_symmetry.space_group_name_H-M   'P 1'
#
loop_
_entity.id
_entity.type
_entity.pdbx_description
1 polymer ?
#
loop_
_entity_poly.entity_id
_entity_poly.type
_entity_poly.pdbx_seq_one_letter_code
_entity_poly.pdbx_strand_id
1 'polypeptide(L)'
;MTMKLLATSVLTGLLMLPLAHAKLPAASPEAQAKASEAAAKTAWSDKVAAFQLCRSMDRVADSYRKTAKAAGTETKPAAPTPPCTDPGPFGAAASAAGKPVEASGAHSPAGTAAKPPSGKSK
;
A
#
# COMPACT_ATOMS: atom_id res chain seq x y z
N MET A 1 -15.42 22.35 -21.74
CA MET A 1 -14.33 21.93 -22.66
C MET A 1 -12.96 22.50 -22.28
N THR A 2 -12.82 23.29 -21.22
CA THR A 2 -11.56 23.90 -20.76
C THR A 2 -10.79 23.06 -19.73
N MET A 3 -11.45 22.14 -19.02
CA MET A 3 -10.81 21.29 -18.00
C MET A 3 -9.91 20.18 -18.60
N LYS A 4 -10.24 19.71 -19.80
CA LYS A 4 -9.48 18.65 -20.50
C LYS A 4 -8.13 19.13 -21.04
N LEU A 5 -7.95 20.44 -21.24
CA LEU A 5 -6.68 21.05 -21.65
C LEU A 5 -5.73 21.33 -20.47
N LEU A 6 -6.26 21.50 -19.26
CA LEU A 6 -5.44 21.68 -18.05
C LEU A 6 -4.87 20.34 -17.55
N ALA A 7 -5.63 19.25 -17.68
CA ALA A 7 -5.16 17.91 -17.32
C ALA A 7 -4.06 17.38 -18.24
N THR A 8 -4.04 17.78 -19.51
CA THR A 8 -2.97 17.40 -20.44
C THR A 8 -1.70 18.24 -20.28
N SER A 9 -1.78 19.48 -19.80
CA SER A 9 -0.60 20.34 -19.63
C SER A 9 0.27 19.99 -18.42
N VAL A 10 -0.29 19.38 -17.37
CA VAL A 10 0.51 18.97 -16.19
C VAL A 10 1.20 17.61 -16.42
N LEU A 11 0.64 16.75 -17.28
CA LEU A 11 1.22 15.45 -17.58
C LEU A 11 2.39 15.48 -18.58
N THR A 12 2.64 16.63 -19.24
CA THR A 12 3.79 16.83 -20.15
C THR A 12 4.91 17.66 -19.52
N GLY A 13 4.96 17.78 -18.19
CA GLY A 13 5.95 18.58 -17.46
C GLY A 13 6.99 17.78 -16.65
N LEU A 14 6.99 16.45 -16.70
CA LEU A 14 7.95 15.61 -15.95
C LEU A 14 8.74 14.63 -16.83
N LEU A 15 8.74 14.82 -18.15
CA LEU A 15 9.56 14.01 -19.06
C LEU A 15 10.72 14.83 -19.62
N MET A 16 11.65 15.28 -18.78
CA MET A 16 13.03 15.56 -19.22
C MET A 16 13.99 15.41 -18.03
N LEU A 17 14.30 14.17 -17.68
CA LEU A 17 15.66 13.87 -17.22
C LEU A 17 16.28 12.93 -18.26
N PRO A 18 17.29 13.36 -19.03
CA PRO A 18 17.98 12.46 -19.94
C PRO A 18 18.69 11.40 -19.08
N LEU A 19 18.17 10.17 -19.09
CA LEU A 19 18.97 9.01 -18.72
C LEU A 19 20.01 8.85 -19.83
N ALA A 20 21.11 9.60 -19.69
CA ALA A 20 22.36 9.26 -20.35
C ALA A 20 22.68 7.81 -19.96
N HIS A 21 22.36 6.86 -20.84
CA HIS A 21 22.80 5.48 -20.75
C HIS A 21 24.28 5.42 -21.16
N ALA A 22 25.12 6.16 -20.43
CA ALA A 22 26.49 5.73 -20.23
C ALA A 22 26.44 4.61 -19.19
N LYS A 23 27.37 3.65 -19.25
CA LYS A 23 27.51 2.62 -18.21
C LYS A 23 27.78 3.31 -16.87
N LEU A 24 26.72 3.61 -16.13
CA LEU A 24 26.79 4.22 -14.81
C LEU A 24 27.54 3.25 -13.89
N PRO A 25 28.52 3.74 -13.12
CA PRO A 25 29.13 2.91 -12.10
C PRO A 25 28.01 2.37 -11.19
N ALA A 26 28.13 1.10 -10.81
CA ALA A 26 27.23 0.53 -9.82
C ALA A 26 27.16 1.49 -8.61
N ALA A 27 25.96 1.66 -8.06
CA ALA A 27 25.79 2.48 -6.86
C ALA A 27 26.84 2.06 -5.84
N SER A 28 27.51 3.04 -5.22
CA SER A 28 28.49 2.71 -4.19
C SER A 28 27.81 1.87 -3.10
N PRO A 29 28.53 0.93 -2.45
CA PRO A 29 27.96 0.12 -1.38
C PRO A 29 27.27 0.97 -0.29
N GLU A 30 27.79 2.18 -0.04
CA GLU A 30 27.21 3.15 0.89
C GLU A 30 25.85 3.68 0.43
N ALA A 31 25.68 3.97 -0.86
CA ALA A 31 24.40 4.42 -1.41
C ALA A 31 23.33 3.31 -1.35
N GLN A 32 23.73 2.06 -1.61
CA GLN A 32 22.81 0.93 -1.53
C GLN A 32 22.39 0.63 -0.07
N ALA A 33 23.31 0.78 0.89
CA ALA A 33 22.99 0.67 2.31
C ALA A 33 21.96 1.73 2.75
N LYS A 34 22.12 2.98 2.32
CA LYS A 34 21.19 4.06 2.64
C LYS A 34 19.81 3.89 1.98
N ALA A 35 19.77 3.37 0.76
CA ALA A 35 18.50 3.04 0.11
C ALA A 35 17.75 1.93 0.87
N SER A 36 18.46 0.90 1.33
CA SER A 36 17.88 -0.19 2.13
C SER A 36 17.34 0.31 3.48
N GLU A 37 18.09 1.19 4.16
CA GLU A 37 17.64 1.81 5.42
C GLU A 37 16.37 2.66 5.23
N ALA A 38 16.32 3.47 4.16
CA ALA A 38 15.15 4.27 3.83
C ALA A 38 13.93 3.41 3.46
N ALA A 39 14.13 2.31 2.72
CA ALA A 39 13.08 1.37 2.39
C ALA A 39 12.53 0.67 3.63
N ALA A 40 13.41 0.24 4.54
CA ALA A 40 13.00 -0.37 5.80
C ALA A 40 12.18 0.61 6.66
N LYS A 41 12.63 1.86 6.76
CA LYS A 41 11.93 2.90 7.53
C LYS A 41 10.55 3.21 6.94
N THR A 42 10.47 3.30 5.60
CA THR A 42 9.21 3.52 4.89
C THR A 42 8.23 2.37 5.15
N ALA A 43 8.68 1.12 4.98
CA ALA A 43 7.86 -0.05 5.22
C ALA A 43 7.32 -0.10 6.65
N TRP A 44 8.13 0.28 7.65
CA TRP A 44 7.67 0.36 9.04
C TRP A 44 6.68 1.51 9.26
N SER A 45 6.95 2.70 8.71
CA SER A 45 6.04 3.84 8.80
C SER A 45 4.67 3.55 8.19
N ASP A 46 4.62 2.79 7.09
CA ASP A 46 3.36 2.35 6.48
C ASP A 46 2.56 1.43 7.42
N LYS A 47 3.23 0.55 8.17
CA LYS A 47 2.57 -0.28 9.19
C LYS A 47 2.06 0.55 10.35
N VAL A 48 2.81 1.57 10.79
CA VAL A 48 2.35 2.50 11.83
C VAL A 48 1.13 3.27 11.35
N ALA A 49 1.15 3.77 10.11
CA ALA A 49 0.01 4.48 9.53
C ALA A 49 -1.25 3.58 9.49
N ALA A 50 -1.10 2.32 9.08
CA ALA A 50 -2.19 1.35 9.08
C ALA A 50 -2.74 1.07 10.49
N PHE A 51 -1.86 0.93 11.49
CA PHE A 51 -2.28 0.76 12.89
C PHE A 51 -3.09 1.97 13.39
N GLN A 52 -2.60 3.18 13.12
CA GLN A 52 -3.28 4.41 13.55
C GLN A 52 -4.63 4.59 12.86
N LEU A 53 -4.72 4.25 11.57
CA LEU A 53 -5.99 4.24 10.84
C LEU A 53 -6.98 3.27 11.50
N CYS A 54 -6.55 2.03 11.77
CA CYS A 54 -7.38 1.04 12.45
C CYS A 54 -7.91 1.56 13.79
N ARG A 55 -7.03 2.10 14.64
CA ARG A 55 -7.42 2.67 15.94
C ARG A 55 -8.40 3.83 15.82
N SER A 56 -8.28 4.65 14.77
CA SER A 56 -9.21 5.75 14.52
C SER A 56 -10.61 5.25 14.18
N MET A 57 -10.71 4.18 13.38
CA MET A 57 -11.99 3.57 13.02
C MET A 57 -12.66 2.93 14.24
N ASP A 58 -11.89 2.24 15.08
CA ASP A 58 -12.38 1.67 16.34
C ASP A 58 -12.92 2.74 17.28
N ARG A 59 -12.21 3.87 17.43
CA ARG A 59 -12.66 5.00 18.25
C ARG A 59 -14.00 5.56 17.76
N VAL A 60 -14.18 5.69 16.44
CA VAL A 60 -15.44 6.19 15.86
C VAL A 60 -16.57 5.20 16.13
N ALA A 61 -16.34 3.90 15.90
CA ALA A 61 -17.32 2.86 16.15
C ALA A 61 -17.74 2.82 17.63
N ASP A 62 -16.77 2.93 18.55
CA ASP A 62 -17.04 3.00 19.98
C ASP A 62 -17.83 4.24 20.38
N SER A 63 -17.47 5.40 19.82
CA SER A 63 -18.16 6.65 20.10
C SER A 63 -19.62 6.57 19.65
N TYR A 64 -19.87 6.09 18.43
CA TYR A 64 -21.22 5.86 17.92
C TYR A 64 -22.04 4.92 18.81
N ARG A 65 -21.45 3.78 19.21
CA ARG A 65 -22.13 2.83 20.11
C ARG A 65 -22.46 3.46 21.46
N LYS A 66 -21.55 4.24 22.04
CA LYS A 66 -21.79 4.95 23.31
C LYS A 66 -22.92 5.97 23.16
N THR A 67 -22.92 6.77 22.09
CA THR A 67 -23.96 7.77 21.85
C THR A 67 -25.32 7.13 21.59
N ALA A 68 -25.38 6.05 20.81
CA ALA A 68 -26.62 5.34 20.52
C ALA A 68 -27.21 4.69 21.78
N LYS A 69 -26.37 4.07 22.62
CA LYS A 69 -26.77 3.56 23.94
C LYS A 69 -27.31 4.66 24.85
N ALA A 70 -26.64 5.81 24.90
CA ALA A 70 -27.10 6.96 25.69
C ALA A 70 -28.43 7.53 25.17
N ALA A 71 -28.69 7.44 23.87
CA ALA A 71 -29.94 7.84 23.24
C ALA A 71 -31.04 6.75 23.28
N GLY A 72 -30.82 5.63 23.97
CA GLY A 72 -31.78 4.52 24.05
C GLY A 72 -32.02 3.80 22.72
N THR A 73 -31.14 3.99 21.73
CA THR A 73 -31.22 3.33 20.42
C THR A 73 -30.42 2.04 20.44
N GLU A 74 -31.09 0.91 20.18
CA GLU A 74 -30.44 -0.39 20.01
C GLU A 74 -29.54 -0.39 18.76
N THR A 75 -28.26 -0.68 18.92
CA THR A 75 -27.32 -0.82 17.79
C THR A 75 -27.15 -2.30 17.44
N LYS A 76 -27.08 -2.62 16.15
CA LYS A 76 -26.72 -3.97 15.69
C LYS A 76 -25.42 -4.44 16.38
N PRO A 77 -25.33 -5.73 16.79
CA PRO A 77 -24.09 -6.30 17.31
C PRO A 77 -22.90 -5.99 16.40
N ALA A 78 -21.77 -5.66 17.03
CA ALA A 78 -20.54 -5.41 16.29
C ALA A 78 -20.16 -6.67 15.49
N ALA A 79 -19.97 -6.50 14.19
CA ALA A 79 -19.37 -7.56 13.39
C ALA A 79 -17.95 -7.82 13.94
N PRO A 80 -17.49 -9.08 14.00
CA PRO A 80 -16.14 -9.39 14.46
C PRO A 80 -15.13 -8.77 13.50
N THR A 81 -14.41 -7.77 13.99
CA THR A 81 -13.27 -7.17 13.30
C THR A 81 -11.98 -7.70 13.92
N PRO A 82 -10.94 -7.99 13.12
CA PRO A 82 -9.64 -8.31 13.66
C PRO A 82 -9.10 -7.14 14.49
N PRO A 83 -8.32 -7.39 15.55
CA PRO A 83 -7.74 -6.33 16.36
C PRO A 83 -6.70 -5.53 15.56
N CYS A 84 -6.51 -4.25 15.91
CA CYS A 84 -5.43 -3.45 15.36
C CYS A 84 -4.07 -3.97 15.81
N THR A 85 -3.21 -4.36 14.86
CA THR A 85 -1.87 -4.87 15.13
C THR A 85 -0.86 -3.72 15.24
N ASP A 86 -0.23 -3.58 16.41
CA ASP A 86 0.89 -2.66 16.61
C ASP A 86 2.15 -3.21 15.92
N PRO A 87 2.78 -2.47 14.99
CA PRO A 87 4.05 -2.90 14.38
C PRO A 87 5.24 -2.95 15.35
N GLY A 88 5.10 -2.39 16.56
CA GLY A 88 6.16 -2.32 17.55
C GLY A 88 7.28 -1.36 17.15
N PRO A 89 8.36 -1.29 17.94
CA PRO A 89 9.50 -0.42 17.66
C PRO A 89 10.18 -0.78 16.33
N PHE A 90 10.69 0.22 15.62
CA PHE A 90 11.49 -0.01 14.40
C PHE A 90 12.69 -0.92 14.72
N GLY A 91 12.89 -1.97 13.92
CA GLY A 91 13.96 -2.96 14.11
C GLY A 91 13.59 -4.18 14.99
N ALA A 92 12.50 -4.13 15.77
CA ALA A 92 12.03 -5.29 16.54
C ALA A 92 11.58 -6.44 15.62
N ALA A 93 10.88 -6.13 14.53
CA ALA A 93 10.50 -7.11 13.50
C ALA A 93 11.70 -7.62 12.68
N ALA A 94 12.75 -6.81 12.49
CA ALA A 94 13.98 -7.24 11.82
C ALA A 94 14.74 -8.30 12.63
N SER A 95 14.55 -8.34 13.95
CA SER A 95 15.12 -9.35 14.85
C SER A 95 14.33 -10.66 14.84
N ALA A 96 13.04 -10.63 14.48
CA ALA A 96 12.19 -11.81 14.31
C ALA A 96 12.23 -12.37 12.87
N ALA A 97 12.50 -11.52 11.87
CA ALA A 97 12.72 -11.90 10.48
C ALA A 97 14.16 -12.38 10.26
N GLY A 98 14.53 -13.46 10.93
CA GLY A 98 15.64 -14.27 10.48
C GLY A 98 15.38 -14.72 9.04
N LYS A 99 16.26 -14.28 8.15
CA LYS A 99 16.36 -14.55 6.69
C LYS A 99 15.52 -13.62 5.80
N PRO A 100 16.13 -12.96 4.79
CA PRO A 100 15.39 -12.31 3.72
C PRO A 100 14.44 -13.32 3.10
N VAL A 101 13.13 -13.06 3.22
CA VAL A 101 12.14 -13.78 2.43
C VAL A 101 12.31 -13.26 1.02
N GLU A 102 12.81 -14.13 0.15
CA GLU A 102 12.90 -14.00 -1.29
C GLU A 102 11.67 -13.26 -1.84
N ALA A 103 11.85 -11.99 -2.21
CA ALA A 103 10.85 -11.28 -2.98
C ALA A 103 10.88 -11.85 -4.40
N SER A 104 9.68 -12.16 -4.91
CA SER A 104 9.36 -12.52 -6.30
C SER A 104 9.36 -14.01 -6.64
N GLY A 105 8.38 -14.74 -6.09
CA GLY A 105 7.86 -15.98 -6.66
C GLY A 105 6.35 -15.91 -6.85
N ALA A 106 5.90 -15.91 -8.11
CA ALA A 106 4.54 -16.22 -8.58
C ALA A 106 3.39 -15.25 -8.23
N HIS A 107 3.37 -14.09 -8.88
CA HIS A 107 2.12 -13.71 -9.57
C HIS A 107 2.14 -14.48 -10.89
N SER A 108 1.47 -15.64 -10.92
CA SER A 108 1.13 -16.31 -12.17
C SER A 108 0.53 -15.29 -13.12
N PRO A 109 0.97 -15.17 -14.39
CA PRO A 109 0.13 -14.47 -15.35
C PRO A 109 -1.19 -15.22 -15.38
N ALA A 110 -2.30 -14.48 -15.25
CA ALA A 110 -3.61 -14.99 -15.61
C ALA A 110 -3.48 -15.58 -17.01
N GLY A 111 -3.77 -16.88 -17.16
CA GLY A 111 -3.73 -17.55 -18.45
C GLY A 111 -4.54 -16.74 -19.45
N THR A 112 -3.85 -16.19 -20.45
CA THR A 112 -4.49 -15.51 -21.57
C THR A 112 -5.44 -16.51 -22.21
N ALA A 113 -6.74 -16.27 -22.08
CA ALA A 113 -7.75 -17.03 -22.78
C ALA A 113 -7.51 -16.89 -24.29
N ALA A 114 -6.88 -17.90 -24.89
CA ALA A 114 -6.64 -17.98 -26.31
C ALA A 114 -7.91 -18.42 -27.06
N LYS A 115 -8.97 -17.60 -27.04
CA LYS A 115 -10.00 -17.57 -28.10
C LYS A 115 -11.03 -16.46 -27.88
N PRO A 116 -11.36 -15.64 -28.90
CA PRO A 116 -12.50 -14.74 -28.82
C PRO A 116 -13.83 -15.51 -28.91
N PRO A 117 -14.88 -15.15 -28.13
CA PRO A 117 -16.23 -15.64 -28.37
C PRO A 117 -16.79 -14.93 -29.61
N SER A 118 -16.49 -15.48 -30.79
CA SER A 118 -17.17 -15.09 -32.02
C SER A 118 -18.40 -15.96 -32.18
N GLY A 119 -19.57 -15.39 -31.91
CA GLY A 119 -20.83 -16.05 -32.21
C GLY A 119 -21.01 -16.32 -33.70
N LYS A 120 -21.79 -17.37 -34.00
CA LYS A 120 -22.81 -17.31 -35.04
C LYS A 120 -23.98 -18.23 -34.67
N SER A 121 -25.13 -17.61 -34.52
CA SER A 121 -26.43 -18.19 -34.83
C SER A 121 -26.41 -18.77 -36.25
N LYS A 122 -26.79 -20.04 -36.42
CA LYS A 122 -27.96 -20.48 -37.20
C LYS A 122 -28.12 -22.00 -37.08
#